data_AF-A0A5N6LIB2-F1
#
_entry.id   AF-A0A5N6LIB2-F1
#
_cell.length_a   1.000
_cell.length_b   1.000
_cell.length_c   1.000
_cell.angle_alpha   90.00
_cell.angle_beta   90.00
_cell.angle_gamma   90.00
#
_symmetry.space_group_name_H-M   'P 1'
#
loop_
_entity.id
_entity.type
_entity.pdbx_description
1 polymer ?
#
loop_
_entity_poly.entity_id
_entity_poly.type
_entity_poly.pdbx_seq_one_letter_code
_entity_poly.pdbx_strand_id
1 'polypeptide(L)'
;MSRNHERYFVSFIDDYSRYAYVYLMKHNYETFEKFKEFQNEVENQLGKTIKALRPDRGGKYLSLEFINHLKERGIVSQPTPPGTPQLNGVTNMSTKELFLLD
;
A
#
# COMPACT_ATOMS: atom_id res chain seq x y z
N MET A 1 4.27 28.73 -17.03
CA MET A 1 3.21 27.76 -16.68
C MET A 1 3.66 26.38 -17.17
N SER A 2 4.37 25.58 -16.38
CA SER A 2 4.61 24.16 -16.72
C SER A 2 3.73 23.28 -15.84
N ARG A 3 2.86 22.49 -16.48
CA ARG A 3 2.07 21.44 -15.83
C ARG A 3 2.95 20.21 -15.68
N ASN A 4 3.73 20.12 -14.61
CA ASN A 4 4.31 18.85 -14.18
C ASN A 4 3.70 18.47 -12.82
N HIS A 5 2.41 18.10 -12.84
CA HIS A 5 1.75 17.53 -11.67
C HIS A 5 1.88 16.00 -11.76
N GLU A 6 3.05 15.48 -11.45
CA GLU A 6 3.19 14.06 -11.13
C GLU A 6 2.29 13.79 -9.92
N ARG A 7 1.18 13.10 -10.16
CA ARG A 7 0.23 12.72 -9.12
C ARG A 7 0.57 11.30 -8.68
N TYR A 8 0.95 11.18 -7.42
CA TYR A 8 1.24 9.91 -6.78
C TYR A 8 -0.06 9.41 -6.14
N PHE A 9 -0.27 8.09 -6.11
CA PHE A 9 -1.35 7.52 -5.32
C PHE A 9 -0.96 6.14 -4.80
N VAL A 10 -1.58 5.76 -3.70
CA VAL A 10 -1.48 4.41 -3.12
C VAL A 10 -2.87 3.85 -3.00
N SER A 11 -3.02 2.57 -3.36
CA SER A 11 -4.25 1.80 -3.15
C SER A 11 -4.00 0.69 -2.14
N PHE A 12 -4.89 0.59 -1.14
CA PHE A 12 -4.95 -0.54 -0.21
C PHE A 12 -6.20 -1.34 -0.53
N ILE A 13 -6.02 -2.60 -0.93
CA ILE A 13 -7.11 -3.45 -1.39
C ILE A 13 -7.31 -4.57 -0.39
N ASP A 14 -8.52 -4.68 0.13
CA ASP A 14 -8.94 -5.81 0.96
C ASP A 14 -9.19 -7.05 0.10
N ASP A 15 -8.50 -8.16 0.37
CA ASP A 15 -8.60 -9.37 -0.47
C ASP A 15 -9.95 -10.08 -0.33
N TYR A 16 -10.61 -9.97 0.84
CA TYR A 16 -11.92 -10.58 1.08
C TYR A 16 -13.05 -9.81 0.40
N SER A 17 -13.21 -8.52 0.71
CA SER A 17 -14.31 -7.70 0.19
C SER A 17 -14.06 -7.09 -1.18
N ARG A 18 -12.81 -7.12 -1.65
CA ARG A 18 -12.35 -6.39 -2.86
C ARG A 18 -12.53 -4.88 -2.77
N TYR A 19 -12.80 -4.34 -1.58
CA TYR A 19 -12.90 -2.90 -1.37
C TYR A 19 -11.51 -2.26 -1.45
N ALA A 20 -11.41 -1.16 -2.19
CA ALA A 20 -10.16 -0.44 -2.41
C ALA A 20 -10.20 0.96 -1.77
N TYR A 21 -9.21 1.24 -0.94
CA TYR A 21 -8.95 2.57 -0.38
C TYR A 21 -7.88 3.25 -1.21
N VAL A 22 -8.18 4.42 -1.78
CA VAL A 22 -7.24 5.15 -2.65
C VAL A 22 -6.90 6.49 -2.02
N TYR A 23 -5.59 6.70 -1.76
CA TYR A 23 -5.08 7.95 -1.22
C TYR A 23 -4.23 8.65 -2.27
N LEU A 24 -4.55 9.92 -2.53
CA LEU A 24 -3.73 10.80 -3.36
C LEU A 24 -2.54 11.34 -2.55
N MET A 25 -1.38 11.37 -3.17
CA MET A 25 -0.12 11.79 -2.58
C MET A 25 0.58 12.82 -3.49
N LYS A 26 1.39 13.69 -2.90
CA LYS A 26 2.25 14.63 -3.64
C LYS A 26 3.59 14.00 -3.97
N HIS A 27 4.05 13.05 -3.16
CA HIS A 27 5.33 12.36 -3.28
C HIS A 27 5.20 10.87 -2.96
N ASN A 28 6.11 10.06 -3.51
CA ASN A 28 6.14 8.61 -3.30
C ASN A 28 6.46 8.19 -1.86
N TYR A 29 7.17 9.01 -1.07
CA TYR A 29 7.55 8.65 0.31
C TYR A 29 6.39 8.78 1.31
N GLU A 30 5.27 9.41 0.92
CA GLU A 30 4.08 9.56 1.78
C GLU A 30 3.31 8.25 2.00
N THR A 31 3.69 7.16 1.33
CA THR A 31 3.01 5.85 1.44
C THR A 31 2.94 5.34 2.86
N PHE A 32 3.97 5.57 3.68
CA PHE A 32 3.97 5.10 5.06
C PHE A 32 2.96 5.87 5.92
N GLU A 33 2.88 7.19 5.75
CA GLU A 33 1.87 8.01 6.41
C GLU A 33 0.45 7.60 6.01
N LYS A 34 0.23 7.37 4.70
CA LYS A 34 -1.06 6.90 4.19
C LYS A 34 -1.42 5.50 4.68
N PHE A 35 -0.44 4.62 4.91
CA PHE A 35 -0.69 3.33 5.53
C PHE A 35 -1.13 3.45 7.00
N LYS A 36 -0.53 4.37 7.77
CA LYS A 36 -0.96 4.61 9.16
C LYS A 36 -2.37 5.20 9.24
N GLU A 37 -2.71 6.14 8.35
CA GLU A 37 -4.08 6.65 8.20
C GLU A 37 -5.05 5.50 7.92
N PHE A 38 -4.75 4.68 6.92
CA PHE A 38 -5.55 3.52 6.55
C PHE A 38 -5.71 2.51 7.70
N GLN A 39 -4.62 2.16 8.40
CA GLN A 39 -4.64 1.25 9.54
C GLN A 39 -5.61 1.75 10.63
N ASN A 40 -5.53 3.04 10.97
CA ASN A 40 -6.42 3.64 11.97
C ASN A 40 -7.89 3.62 11.54
N GLU A 41 -8.18 3.82 10.25
CA GLU A 41 -9.54 3.73 9.71
C GLU A 41 -10.09 2.31 9.83
N VAL A 42 -9.32 1.29 9.44
CA VAL A 42 -9.72 -0.12 9.56
C VAL A 42 -9.96 -0.51 11.02
N GLU A 43 -9.07 -0.12 11.93
CA GLU A 43 -9.17 -0.44 13.35
C GLU A 43 -10.38 0.25 14.01
N ASN A 44 -10.58 1.55 13.76
CA ASN A 44 -11.63 2.30 14.44
C ASN A 44 -13.01 2.19 13.78
N GLN A 45 -13.10 2.15 12.46
CA GLN A 45 -14.37 2.14 11.75
C GLN A 45 -14.92 0.73 11.54
N LEU A 46 -14.03 -0.24 11.28
CA LEU A 46 -14.44 -1.62 10.99
C LEU A 46 -14.25 -2.55 12.18
N GLY A 47 -13.53 -2.12 13.24
CA GLY A 47 -13.19 -2.98 14.37
C GLY A 47 -12.31 -4.17 13.98
N LYS A 48 -11.61 -4.05 12.84
CA LYS A 48 -10.76 -5.10 12.27
C LYS A 48 -9.30 -4.73 12.44
N THR A 49 -8.43 -5.73 12.43
CA THR A 49 -6.98 -5.53 12.40
C THR A 49 -6.42 -6.06 11.09
N ILE A 50 -5.38 -5.39 10.59
CA ILE A 50 -4.66 -5.85 9.40
C ILE A 50 -3.74 -7.00 9.83
N LYS A 51 -3.89 -8.19 9.24
CA LYS A 51 -3.05 -9.35 9.60
C LYS A 51 -1.82 -9.49 8.73
N ALA A 52 -1.97 -9.26 7.44
CA ALA A 52 -0.86 -9.33 6.51
C ALA A 52 -0.94 -8.26 5.42
N LEU A 53 0.24 -7.88 4.95
CA LEU A 53 0.47 -6.89 3.93
C LEU A 53 1.25 -7.53 2.78
N ARG A 54 0.68 -7.50 1.57
CA ARG A 54 1.32 -7.97 0.34
C ARG A 54 1.68 -6.78 -0.54
N PRO A 55 2.92 -6.26 -0.45
CA PRO A 55 3.36 -5.19 -1.32
C PRO A 55 3.58 -5.66 -2.76
N ASP A 56 3.15 -4.86 -3.74
CA ASP A 56 3.55 -5.08 -5.15
C ASP A 56 5.08 -5.02 -5.32
N ARG A 57 5.55 -5.57 -6.45
CA ARG A 57 6.96 -5.49 -6.91
C ARG A 57 8.01 -5.91 -5.88
N GLY A 58 7.66 -6.85 -5.00
CA GLY A 58 8.58 -7.46 -4.06
C GLY A 58 8.98 -6.55 -2.89
N GLY A 59 8.16 -5.55 -2.54
CA GLY A 59 8.37 -4.74 -1.33
C GLY A 59 9.58 -3.80 -1.36
N LYS A 60 10.20 -3.60 -2.54
CA LYS A 60 11.40 -2.75 -2.73
C LYS A 60 11.21 -1.28 -2.32
N TYR A 61 9.98 -0.87 -2.06
CA TYR A 61 9.60 0.51 -1.73
C TYR A 61 9.22 0.70 -0.25
N LEU A 62 9.35 -0.34 0.59
CA LEU A 62 9.13 -0.22 2.02
C LEU A 62 10.40 0.32 2.68
N SER A 63 10.28 1.46 3.36
CA SER A 63 11.36 1.98 4.19
C SER A 63 11.59 1.05 5.39
N LEU A 64 12.78 1.14 6.00
CA LEU A 64 13.08 0.38 7.23
C LEU A 64 12.07 0.71 8.34
N GLU A 65 11.68 1.98 8.45
CA GLU A 65 10.65 2.45 9.37
C GLU A 65 9.31 1.74 9.12
N PHE A 66 8.88 1.62 7.86
CA PHE A 66 7.66 0.90 7.51
C PHE A 66 7.76 -0.57 7.96
N ILE A 67 8.87 -1.24 7.67
CA ILE A 67 9.07 -2.65 8.03
C ILE A 67 9.04 -2.83 9.55
N ASN A 68 9.66 -1.92 10.31
CA ASN A 68 9.67 -1.98 11.77
C ASN A 68 8.25 -1.77 12.32
N HIS A 69 7.50 -0.81 11.79
CA HIS A 69 6.10 -0.58 12.17
C HIS A 69 5.25 -1.82 11.93
N LEU A 70 5.41 -2.52 10.79
CA LEU A 70 4.70 -3.77 10.54
C LEU A 70 5.03 -4.84 11.59
N LYS A 71 6.30 -4.98 11.96
CA LYS A 71 6.74 -5.93 12.99
C LYS A 71 6.15 -5.58 14.36
N GLU A 72 6.18 -4.31 14.75
CA GLU A 72 5.62 -3.82 16.01
C GLU A 72 4.11 -4.05 16.10
N ARG A 73 3.40 -3.91 14.98
CA ARG A 73 1.97 -4.18 14.87
C ARG A 73 1.63 -5.66 14.64
N GLY A 74 2.62 -6.54 14.54
CA GLY A 74 2.40 -7.97 14.26
C GLY A 74 1.87 -8.27 12.86
N ILE A 75 2.02 -7.34 11.91
CA ILE A 75 1.55 -7.46 10.53
C ILE A 75 2.58 -8.22 9.70
N VAL A 76 2.17 -9.33 9.09
CA VAL A 76 3.05 -10.17 8.28
C VAL A 76 3.25 -9.55 6.90
N SER A 77 4.49 -9.25 6.52
CA SER A 77 4.83 -8.81 5.16
C SER A 77 5.01 -10.02 4.24
N GLN A 78 4.21 -10.10 3.17
CA GLN A 78 4.22 -11.16 2.16
C GLN A 78 4.54 -10.57 0.78
N PRO A 79 5.82 -10.30 0.44
CA PRO A 79 6.17 -9.75 -0.85
C PRO A 79 5.81 -10.72 -1.99
N THR A 80 5.18 -10.22 -3.05
CA THR A 80 4.86 -11.03 -4.24
C THR A 80 6.17 -11.48 -4.94
N PRO A 81 6.27 -12.75 -5.38
CA PRO A 81 7.44 -13.21 -6.14
C PRO A 81 7.68 -12.35 -7.39
N PRO A 82 8.94 -12.02 -7.73
CA PRO A 82 9.24 -11.29 -8.96
C PRO A 82 8.81 -12.13 -10.17
N GLY A 83 7.97 -11.56 -11.04
CA GLY A 83 7.62 -12.19 -12.33
C GLY A 83 6.17 -12.64 -12.52
N THR A 84 5.19 -12.13 -11.79
CA THR A 84 3.75 -12.26 -12.15
C THR A 84 3.15 -10.93 -12.64
N PRO A 85 3.40 -10.52 -13.90
CA PRO A 85 2.82 -9.32 -14.49
C PRO A 85 1.53 -9.68 -15.22
N GLN A 86 0.43 -9.97 -14.52
CA GLN A 86 -0.88 -10.07 -15.18
C GLN A 86 -1.79 -8.85 -14.95
N LEU A 87 -1.36 -7.85 -14.17
CA LEU A 87 -2.11 -6.61 -13.93
C LEU A 87 -1.26 -5.32 -14.05
N ASN A 88 -0.07 -5.38 -14.66
CA ASN A 88 0.74 -4.18 -14.89
C ASN A 88 0.25 -3.43 -16.15
N GLY A 89 -0.88 -2.72 -16.00
CA GLY A 89 -1.29 -1.69 -16.94
C GLY A 89 -0.19 -0.62 -17.02
N VAL A 90 0.41 -0.49 -18.20
CA VAL A 90 1.47 0.45 -18.54
C VAL A 90 1.10 1.86 -18.08
N THR A 91 1.75 2.36 -17.04
CA THR A 91 1.81 3.80 -16.76
C THR A 91 3.11 4.13 -16.04
N ASN A 92 3.78 5.18 -16.50
CA ASN A 92 4.85 5.88 -15.77
C ASN A 92 4.28 6.68 -14.59
N MET A 93 3.38 6.05 -13.83
CA MET A 93 2.78 6.56 -12.62
C MET A 93 3.24 5.55 -11.57
N SER A 94 3.91 6.00 -10.52
CA SER A 94 4.32 5.14 -9.41
C SER A 94 3.08 4.73 -8.61
N THR A 95 2.25 3.89 -9.20
CA THR A 95 1.14 3.21 -8.58
C THR A 95 1.73 2.22 -7.58
N LYS A 96 1.42 2.41 -6.29
CA LYS A 96 1.76 1.45 -5.24
C LYS A 96 0.47 0.77 -4.84
N GLU A 97 0.26 -0.45 -5.31
CA GLU A 97 -0.85 -1.29 -4.85
C GLU A 97 -0.36 -2.17 -3.70
N LEU A 98 -1.09 -2.15 -2.60
CA LEU A 98 -0.83 -2.95 -1.41
C LEU A 98 -2.05 -3.82 -1.17
N PHE A 99 -1.90 -5.13 -1.29
CA PHE A 99 -2.97 -6.08 -1.02
C PHE A 99 -2.95 -6.46 0.46
N LEU A 100 -4.11 -6.51 1.09
CA LEU A 100 -4.27 -6.92 2.47
C LEU A 100 -4.89 -8.30 2.49
N LEU A 101 -4.33 -9.20 3.30
CA LEU A 101 -4.95 -10.48 3.56
C LEU A 101 -5.54 -10.42 4.97
N ASP A 102 -6.84 -10.68 5.02
CA ASP A 102 -7.62 -10.92 6.24
C ASP A 102 -7.07 -12.09 7.06
#